data_AF-A0A2V7A9K6-F1
#
_entry.id   AF-A0A2V7A9K6-F1
#
_cell.length_a   1.000
_cell.length_b   1.000
_cell.length_c   1.000
_cell.angle_alpha   90.00
_cell.angle_beta   90.00
_cell.angle_gamma   90.00
#
_symmetry.space_group_name_H-M   'P 1'
#
loop_
_entity.id
_entity.type
_entity.pdbx_description
1 polymer ?
#
loop_
_entity_poly.entity_id
_entity_poly.type
_entity_poly.pdbx_seq_one_letter_code
_entity_poly.pdbx_strand_id
1 'polypeptide(L)'
;MELLSLNRLGDEIAELSAHLEAATAHLLDLIREFDARGGWNNGFRSCAAWLSWRVGLDLGTARERVRVARALGTLPRLAGALARGELSYAKVRELTRVATPETEERLLAVGRAGTTEHVERIVRGWRRVDRKAEAREADRQHAGRALHVAGAGRGPRGGVSEKRSRGERARRAFPRKRPPWPSSRLTRSPCSRRRPSTM
;
A
#
# COMPACT_ATOMS: atom_id res chain seq x y z
N MET A 1 25.88 35.05 3.51
CA MET A 1 26.00 34.04 4.60
C MET A 1 24.66 33.33 4.84
N GLU A 2 23.54 34.06 4.86
CA GLU A 2 22.18 33.54 5.08
C GLU A 2 21.68 32.54 4.00
N LEU A 3 21.95 32.80 2.71
CA LEU A 3 21.59 31.88 1.62
C LEU A 3 22.28 30.50 1.73
N LEU A 4 23.54 30.45 2.18
CA LEU A 4 24.25 29.19 2.40
C LEU A 4 23.68 28.41 3.60
N SER A 5 23.12 29.11 4.59
CA SER A 5 22.43 28.50 5.74
C SER A 5 21.09 27.89 5.35
N LEU A 6 20.30 28.59 4.52
CA LEU A 6 19.03 28.09 4.02
C LEU A 6 19.20 26.87 3.10
N ASN A 7 20.24 26.87 2.25
CA ASN A 7 20.54 25.71 1.41
C ASN A 7 20.89 24.47 2.25
N ARG A 8 21.73 24.62 3.29
CA ARG A 8 22.06 23.52 4.21
C ARG A 8 20.82 22.97 4.93
N LEU A 9 19.93 23.85 5.38
CA LEU A 9 18.67 23.42 6.00
C LEU A 9 17.79 22.67 5.00
N GLY A 10 17.74 23.11 3.74
CA GLY A 10 17.06 22.41 2.66
C GLY A 10 17.63 21.01 2.42
N ASP A 11 18.95 20.88 2.38
CA ASP A 11 19.65 19.60 2.23
C ASP A 11 19.35 18.65 3.40
N GLU A 12 19.34 19.16 4.63
CA GLU A 12 19.01 18.38 5.84
C GLU A 12 17.55 17.90 5.82
N ILE A 13 16.61 18.74 5.39
CA ILE A 13 15.21 18.34 5.20
C ILE A 13 15.09 17.24 4.15
N ALA A 14 15.80 17.37 3.03
CA ALA A 14 15.78 16.40 1.94
C ALA A 14 16.36 15.04 2.38
N GLU A 15 17.50 15.06 3.08
CA GLU A 15 18.15 13.88 3.62
C GLU A 15 17.26 13.16 4.65
N LEU A 16 16.70 13.89 5.61
CA LEU A 16 15.81 13.31 6.61
C LEU A 16 14.55 12.73 5.96
N SER A 17 14.01 13.40 4.95
CA SER A 17 12.87 12.90 4.18
C SER A 17 13.20 11.58 3.49
N ALA A 18 14.36 11.45 2.85
CA ALA A 18 14.81 10.20 2.22
C ALA A 18 14.93 9.06 3.25
N HIS A 19 15.45 9.33 4.45
CA HIS A 19 15.51 8.35 5.53
C HIS A 19 14.12 7.90 6.00
N LEU A 20 13.14 8.81 6.08
CA LEU A 20 11.76 8.45 6.42
C LEU A 20 11.12 7.56 5.35
N GLU A 21 11.42 7.79 4.08
CA GLU A 21 10.94 6.96 2.97
C GLU A 21 11.58 5.57 3.00
N ALA A 22 12.88 5.49 3.28
CA ALA A 22 13.58 4.21 3.47
C ALA A 22 12.99 3.40 4.65
N ALA A 23 12.74 4.05 5.78
CA ALA A 23 12.07 3.43 6.92
C ALA A 23 10.63 2.99 6.57
N THR A 24 9.94 3.77 5.75
CA THR A 24 8.60 3.42 5.25
C THR A 24 8.64 2.20 4.34
N ALA A 25 9.65 2.06 3.47
CA ALA A 25 9.85 0.86 2.66
C ALA A 25 9.98 -0.39 3.54
N HIS A 26 10.85 -0.31 4.56
CA HIS A 26 11.05 -1.41 5.49
C HIS A 26 9.77 -1.78 6.26
N LEU A 27 9.01 -0.78 6.71
CA LEU A 27 7.70 -1.01 7.33
C LEU A 27 6.73 -1.73 6.39
N LEU A 28 6.69 -1.38 5.11
CA LEU A 28 5.82 -2.02 4.12
C LEU A 28 6.22 -3.49 3.88
N ASP A 29 7.50 -3.80 3.86
CA ASP A 29 7.97 -5.19 3.78
C ASP A 29 7.52 -6.02 4.98
N LEU A 30 7.68 -5.49 6.19
CA LEU A 30 7.19 -6.14 7.41
C LEU A 30 5.68 -6.33 7.39
N ILE A 31 4.92 -5.33 6.93
CA ILE A 31 3.46 -5.44 6.77
C ILE A 31 3.11 -6.55 5.78
N ARG A 32 3.79 -6.62 4.63
CA ARG A 32 3.56 -7.64 3.60
C ARG A 32 3.83 -9.04 4.16
N GLU A 33 4.95 -9.23 4.83
CA GLU A 33 5.33 -10.51 5.44
C GLU A 33 4.33 -10.93 6.53
N PHE A 34 3.96 -9.99 7.41
CA PHE A 34 2.98 -10.22 8.47
C PHE A 34 1.59 -10.57 7.93
N ASP A 35 1.15 -9.87 6.87
CA ASP A 35 -0.12 -10.13 6.20
C ASP A 35 -0.11 -11.49 5.48
N ALA A 36 0.96 -11.82 4.75
CA ALA A 36 1.11 -13.10 4.06
C ALA A 36 1.14 -14.30 5.01
N ARG A 37 1.72 -14.14 6.20
CA ARG A 37 1.72 -15.16 7.25
C ARG A 37 0.44 -15.21 8.08
N GLY A 38 -0.53 -14.34 7.79
CA GLY A 38 -1.79 -14.29 8.55
C GLY A 38 -1.62 -13.88 10.01
N GLY A 39 -0.55 -13.15 10.37
CA GLY A 39 -0.24 -12.82 11.78
C GLY A 39 -1.30 -11.96 12.48
N TRP A 40 -2.19 -11.34 11.71
CA TRP A 40 -3.35 -10.59 12.19
C TRP A 40 -4.54 -11.49 12.59
N ASN A 41 -4.55 -12.77 12.22
CA ASN A 41 -5.65 -13.70 12.46
C ASN A 41 -5.69 -14.23 13.91
N ASN A 42 -5.45 -13.34 14.88
CA ASN A 42 -5.50 -13.58 16.32
C ASN A 42 -6.69 -12.84 16.96
N GLY A 43 -7.81 -12.80 16.23
CA GLY A 43 -9.05 -12.11 16.65
C GLY A 43 -9.43 -10.90 15.81
N PHE A 44 -8.58 -10.48 14.86
CA PHE A 44 -8.93 -9.42 13.90
C PHE A 44 -9.43 -9.99 12.58
N ARG A 45 -10.29 -9.21 11.91
CA ARG A 45 -10.90 -9.55 10.61
C ARG A 45 -10.01 -9.30 9.40
N SER A 46 -8.91 -8.55 9.58
CA SER A 46 -7.94 -8.23 8.52
C SER A 46 -6.66 -7.63 9.09
N CYS A 47 -5.58 -7.65 8.30
CA CYS A 47 -4.33 -6.97 8.65
C CYS A 47 -4.53 -5.48 8.91
N ALA A 48 -5.35 -4.80 8.10
CA ALA A 48 -5.65 -3.38 8.30
C ALA A 48 -6.37 -3.10 9.63
N ALA A 49 -7.27 -3.98 10.08
CA ALA A 49 -7.93 -3.86 11.38
C ALA A 49 -6.93 -4.04 12.53
N TRP A 50 -5.99 -4.99 12.38
CA TRP A 50 -4.90 -5.18 13.35
C TRP A 50 -3.99 -3.95 13.41
N LEU A 51 -3.58 -3.40 12.26
CA LEU A 51 -2.73 -2.20 12.18
C LEU A 51 -3.42 -0.98 12.80
N SER A 52 -4.70 -0.78 12.50
CA SER A 52 -5.46 0.32 13.09
C SER A 52 -5.47 0.25 14.62
N TRP A 53 -5.70 -0.95 15.16
CA TRP A 53 -5.69 -1.14 16.60
C TRP A 53 -4.29 -1.07 17.23
N ARG A 54 -3.29 -1.75 16.65
CA ARG A 54 -1.95 -1.91 17.22
C ARG A 54 -1.06 -0.69 17.03
N VAL A 55 -1.10 -0.10 15.84
CA VAL A 55 -0.22 0.99 15.40
C VAL A 55 -0.92 2.34 15.51
N GLY A 56 -2.25 2.38 15.64
CA GLY A 56 -3.01 3.63 15.81
C GLY A 56 -3.31 4.36 14.50
N LEU A 57 -3.17 3.68 13.35
CA LEU A 57 -3.59 4.22 12.06
C LEU A 57 -5.12 4.28 11.97
N ASP A 58 -5.66 5.26 11.27
CA ASP A 58 -7.03 5.16 10.82
C ASP A 58 -7.18 3.97 9.85
N LEU A 59 -8.39 3.43 9.77
CA LEU A 59 -8.64 2.20 9.02
C LEU A 59 -8.43 2.39 7.51
N GLY A 60 -8.62 3.60 6.98
CA GLY A 60 -8.39 3.93 5.57
C GLY A 60 -6.90 3.88 5.23
N THR A 61 -6.08 4.58 6.01
CA THR A 61 -4.62 4.57 5.89
C THR A 61 -4.04 3.17 6.08
N ALA A 62 -4.55 2.41 7.06
CA ALA A 62 -4.12 1.03 7.28
C ALA A 62 -4.39 0.13 6.05
N ARG A 63 -5.57 0.26 5.43
CA ARG A 63 -5.91 -0.48 4.20
C ARG A 63 -5.00 -0.09 3.04
N GLU A 64 -4.74 1.20 2.87
CA GLU A 64 -3.86 1.69 1.82
C GLU A 64 -2.44 1.14 2.00
N ARG A 65 -1.89 1.19 3.23
CA ARG A 65 -0.56 0.62 3.52
C ARG A 65 -0.49 -0.87 3.20
N VAL A 66 -1.51 -1.65 3.58
CA VAL A 66 -1.56 -3.08 3.21
C VAL A 66 -1.64 -3.28 1.70
N ARG A 67 -2.45 -2.48 0.98
CA ARG A 67 -2.53 -2.55 -0.50
C ARG A 67 -1.17 -2.29 -1.14
N VAL A 68 -0.50 -1.21 -0.75
CA VAL A 68 0.81 -0.83 -1.30
C VAL A 68 1.85 -1.89 -0.96
N ALA A 69 1.89 -2.36 0.29
CA ALA A 69 2.78 -3.43 0.72
C ALA A 69 2.64 -4.69 -0.14
N ARG A 70 1.41 -5.14 -0.41
CA ARG A 70 1.14 -6.28 -1.30
C ARG A 70 1.61 -6.02 -2.74
N ALA A 71 1.29 -4.85 -3.30
CA ALA A 71 1.66 -4.50 -4.67
C ALA A 71 3.18 -4.45 -4.87
N LEU A 72 3.92 -3.91 -3.90
CA LEU A 72 5.38 -3.87 -3.95
C LEU A 72 6.03 -5.26 -3.94
N GLY A 73 5.32 -6.29 -3.48
CA GLY A 73 5.79 -7.68 -3.56
C GLY A 73 6.01 -8.19 -4.98
N THR A 74 5.36 -7.58 -5.99
CA THR A 74 5.53 -7.90 -7.41
C THR A 74 6.18 -6.77 -8.20
N LEU A 75 6.61 -5.70 -7.53
CA LEU A 75 7.16 -4.47 -8.12
C LEU A 75 8.49 -4.12 -7.42
N PRO A 76 9.55 -4.90 -7.67
CA PRO A 76 10.82 -4.77 -6.95
C PRO A 76 11.57 -3.48 -7.28
N ARG A 77 11.42 -2.90 -8.48
CA ARG A 77 12.12 -1.66 -8.84
C ARG A 77 11.52 -0.46 -8.12
N LEU A 78 10.19 -0.40 -8.00
CA LEU A 78 9.48 0.61 -7.22
C LEU A 78 9.76 0.44 -5.72
N ALA A 79 9.80 -0.80 -5.22
CA ALA A 79 10.17 -1.08 -3.84
C ALA A 79 11.59 -0.59 -3.52
N GLY A 80 12.56 -0.91 -4.40
CA GLY A 80 13.94 -0.45 -4.26
C GLY A 80 14.08 1.07 -4.34
N ALA A 81 13.32 1.74 -5.22
CA ALA A 81 13.33 3.19 -5.32
C ALA A 81 12.80 3.88 -4.05
N LEU A 82 11.76 3.33 -3.43
CA LEU A 82 11.28 3.79 -2.11
C LEU A 82 12.34 3.57 -1.02
N ALA A 83 12.96 2.38 -1.01
CA ALA A 83 13.98 2.02 -0.01
C ALA A 83 15.22 2.91 -0.07
N ARG A 84 15.56 3.46 -1.25
CA ARG A 84 16.64 4.43 -1.43
C ARG A 84 16.21 5.89 -1.26
N GLY A 85 14.93 6.16 -0.96
CA GLY A 85 14.39 7.52 -0.85
C GLY A 85 14.30 8.27 -2.19
N GLU A 86 14.45 7.60 -3.33
CA GLU A 86 14.35 8.21 -4.66
C GLU A 86 12.90 8.52 -5.04
N LEU A 87 11.95 7.77 -4.49
CA LEU A 87 10.52 8.02 -4.59
C LEU A 87 9.91 8.14 -3.20
N SER A 88 8.98 9.05 -3.03
CA SER A 88 8.17 9.14 -1.82
C SER A 88 7.08 8.07 -1.79
N TYR A 89 6.62 7.70 -0.58
CA TYR A 89 5.49 6.81 -0.38
C TYR A 89 4.24 7.28 -1.13
N ALA A 90 4.01 8.60 -1.19
CA ALA A 90 2.89 9.16 -1.95
C ALA A 90 2.98 8.81 -3.44
N LYS A 91 4.14 9.01 -4.09
CA LYS A 91 4.34 8.62 -5.49
C LYS A 91 4.14 7.12 -5.68
N VAL A 92 4.75 6.30 -4.83
CA VAL A 92 4.63 4.83 -4.91
C VAL A 92 3.19 4.36 -4.73
N ARG A 93 2.46 4.95 -3.79
CA ARG A 93 1.04 4.65 -3.56
C ARG A 93 0.19 4.91 -4.80
N GLU A 94 0.50 5.95 -5.58
CA GLU A 94 -0.20 6.24 -6.82
C GLU A 94 0.30 5.38 -7.99
N LEU A 95 1.59 5.13 -8.12
CA LEU A 95 2.12 4.29 -9.20
C LEU A 95 1.64 2.83 -9.08
N THR A 96 1.62 2.28 -7.86
CA THR A 96 1.12 0.91 -7.57
C THR A 96 -0.37 0.73 -7.86
N ARG A 97 -1.09 1.77 -8.28
CA ARG A 97 -2.49 1.67 -8.71
C ARG A 97 -2.67 1.25 -10.15
N VAL A 98 -1.61 1.33 -10.95
CA VAL A 98 -1.58 1.03 -12.39
C VAL A 98 -0.34 0.21 -12.79
N ALA A 99 0.69 0.16 -11.94
CA ALA A 99 1.90 -0.57 -12.23
C ALA A 99 1.68 -2.09 -12.28
N THR A 100 2.19 -2.68 -13.34
CA THR A 100 2.37 -4.13 -13.53
C THR A 100 3.88 -4.42 -13.64
N PRO A 101 4.33 -5.66 -13.47
CA PRO A 101 5.76 -6.00 -13.64
C PRO A 101 6.32 -5.55 -15.00
N GLU A 102 5.51 -5.62 -16.06
CA GLU A 102 5.90 -5.25 -17.42
C GLU A 102 6.00 -3.73 -17.64
N THR A 103 5.19 -2.96 -16.91
CA THR A 103 5.13 -1.49 -17.03
C THR A 103 5.95 -0.76 -15.96
N GLU A 104 6.49 -1.51 -14.98
CA GLU A 104 7.15 -0.97 -13.80
C GLU A 104 8.31 -0.03 -14.15
N GLU A 105 9.19 -0.44 -15.06
CA GLU A 105 10.36 0.35 -15.46
C GLU A 105 9.97 1.73 -16.02
N ARG A 106 8.97 1.76 -16.90
CA ARG A 106 8.47 3.01 -17.50
C ARG A 106 7.84 3.91 -16.45
N LEU A 107 7.06 3.34 -15.53
CA LEU A 107 6.40 4.07 -14.46
C LEU A 107 7.40 4.58 -13.40
N LEU A 108 8.48 3.84 -13.14
CA LEU A 108 9.57 4.30 -12.29
C LEU A 108 10.25 5.54 -12.90
N ALA A 109 10.53 5.53 -14.21
CA ALA A 109 11.10 6.69 -14.90
C ALA A 109 10.20 7.94 -14.76
N VAL A 110 8.89 7.77 -14.92
CA VAL A 110 7.89 8.84 -14.67
C VAL A 110 7.93 9.32 -13.22
N GLY A 111 8.02 8.41 -12.26
CA GLY A 111 8.09 8.73 -10.83
C GLY A 111 9.32 9.57 -10.46
N ARG A 112 10.47 9.28 -11.09
CA ARG A 112 11.73 10.00 -10.85
C ARG A 112 11.73 11.39 -11.50
N ALA A 113 11.15 11.54 -12.68
CA ALA A 113 11.16 12.80 -13.42
C ALA A 113 10.10 13.83 -12.96
N GLY A 114 8.97 13.39 -12.41
CA GLY A 114 7.84 14.27 -12.08
C GLY A 114 7.71 14.65 -10.60
N THR A 115 7.02 15.77 -10.31
CA THR A 115 6.49 16.04 -8.96
C THR A 115 5.37 15.06 -8.60
N THR A 116 4.97 15.01 -7.33
CA THR A 116 3.86 14.14 -6.89
C THR A 116 2.56 14.46 -7.62
N GLU A 117 2.21 15.74 -7.84
CA GLU A 117 0.99 16.08 -8.61
C GLU A 117 1.09 15.66 -10.09
N HIS A 118 2.29 15.70 -10.66
CA HIS A 118 2.53 15.22 -12.02
C HIS A 118 2.27 13.72 -12.13
N VAL A 119 2.79 12.93 -11.18
CA VAL A 119 2.55 11.49 -11.09
C VAL A 119 1.07 11.18 -10.92
N GLU A 120 0.37 11.88 -10.01
CA GLU A 120 -1.07 11.73 -9.81
C GLU A 120 -1.87 11.97 -11.09
N ARG A 121 -1.54 13.04 -11.83
CA ARG A 121 -2.22 13.38 -13.08
C ARG A 121 -2.03 12.29 -14.13
N ILE A 122 -0.82 11.77 -14.29
CA ILE A 122 -0.53 10.68 -15.22
C ILE A 122 -1.29 9.41 -14.83
N VAL A 123 -1.26 9.01 -13.56
CA VAL A 123 -1.97 7.82 -13.06
C VAL A 123 -3.48 7.95 -13.30
N ARG A 124 -4.07 9.13 -13.05
CA ARG A 124 -5.49 9.39 -13.36
C ARG A 124 -5.79 9.27 -14.86
N GLY A 125 -4.87 9.72 -15.72
CA GLY A 125 -4.96 9.54 -17.17
C GLY A 125 -4.93 8.07 -17.59
N TRP A 126 -3.96 7.30 -17.08
CA TRP A 126 -3.83 5.86 -17.34
C TRP A 126 -5.07 5.08 -16.94
N ARG A 127 -5.60 5.31 -15.73
CA ARG A 127 -6.86 4.68 -15.27
C ARG A 127 -8.08 5.00 -16.14
N ARG A 128 -8.08 6.11 -16.87
CA ARG A 128 -9.16 6.43 -17.82
C ARG A 128 -8.96 5.68 -19.14
N VAL A 129 -7.72 5.46 -19.56
CA VAL A 129 -7.40 4.72 -20.78
C VAL A 129 -7.66 3.22 -20.57
N ASP A 130 -7.20 2.64 -19.46
CA ASP A 130 -7.43 1.22 -19.15
C ASP A 130 -8.93 0.89 -19.05
N ARG A 131 -9.71 1.69 -18.32
CA ARG A 131 -11.17 1.50 -18.26
C ARG A 131 -11.86 1.61 -19.61
N LYS A 132 -11.36 2.46 -20.51
CA LYS A 132 -11.87 2.55 -21.89
C LYS A 132 -11.45 1.35 -22.72
N ALA A 133 -10.25 0.81 -22.50
CA ALA A 133 -9.77 -0.39 -23.18
C ALA A 133 -10.57 -1.63 -22.73
N GLU A 134 -10.77 -1.81 -21.42
CA GLU A 134 -11.60 -2.86 -20.83
C GLU A 134 -13.05 -2.79 -21.33
N ALA A 135 -13.65 -1.59 -21.37
CA ALA A 135 -15.00 -1.41 -21.91
C ALA A 135 -15.08 -1.78 -23.40
N ARG A 136 -14.11 -1.32 -24.22
CA ARG A 136 -14.04 -1.68 -25.64
C ARG A 136 -13.81 -3.18 -25.88
N GLU A 137 -13.12 -3.83 -24.97
CA GLU A 137 -12.90 -5.27 -25.02
C GLU A 137 -14.15 -6.05 -24.60
N ALA A 138 -14.84 -5.61 -23.56
CA ALA A 138 -16.15 -6.14 -23.17
C ALA A 138 -17.19 -5.94 -24.29
N ASP A 139 -17.22 -4.78 -24.95
CA ASP A 139 -18.10 -4.50 -26.09
C ASP A 139 -17.77 -5.43 -27.28
N ARG A 140 -16.49 -5.65 -27.59
CA ARG A 140 -16.06 -6.61 -28.62
C ARG A 140 -16.47 -8.05 -28.29
N GLN A 141 -16.31 -8.46 -27.04
CA GLN A 141 -16.73 -9.79 -26.56
C GLN A 141 -18.26 -9.94 -26.56
N HIS A 142 -19.01 -8.86 -26.30
CA HIS A 142 -20.47 -8.86 -26.35
C HIS A 142 -20.99 -8.89 -27.80
N ALA A 143 -20.34 -8.17 -28.71
CA ALA A 143 -20.66 -8.20 -30.14
C ALA A 143 -20.44 -9.59 -30.77
N GLY A 144 -19.50 -10.38 -30.25
CA GLY A 144 -19.29 -11.78 -30.65
C GLY A 144 -20.30 -12.79 -30.07
N ARG A 145 -21.16 -12.36 -29.14
CA ARG A 145 -22.22 -13.19 -28.53
C ARG A 145 -23.57 -12.89 -29.17
N ALA A 146 -23.72 -13.20 -30.46
CA ALA A 146 -25.05 -13.24 -31.07
C ALA A 146 -25.78 -14.51 -30.58
N LEU A 147 -26.90 -14.34 -29.88
CA LEU A 147 -27.83 -15.42 -29.58
C LEU A 147 -28.61 -15.79 -30.85
N HIS A 148 -28.37 -16.97 -31.41
CA HIS A 148 -29.35 -17.59 -32.31
C HIS A 148 -30.51 -18.10 -31.46
N VAL A 149 -31.58 -17.31 -31.36
CA VAL A 149 -32.85 -17.79 -30.78
C VAL A 149 -33.62 -18.51 -31.90
N ALA A 150 -33.55 -19.85 -31.91
CA ALA A 150 -34.58 -20.66 -32.55
C ALA A 150 -35.80 -20.65 -31.64
N GLY A 151 -36.89 -20.01 -32.08
CA GLY A 151 -38.10 -19.87 -31.28
C GLY A 151 -38.84 -21.19 -31.13
N ALA A 152 -39.15 -21.57 -29.89
CA ALA A 152 -40.28 -22.44 -29.57
C ALA A 152 -40.73 -22.27 -28.11
N GLY A 153 -42.03 -22.01 -27.91
CA GLY A 153 -42.79 -22.66 -26.84
C GLY A 153 -42.98 -21.95 -25.50
N ARG A 154 -44.24 -21.53 -25.26
CA ARG A 154 -44.88 -20.98 -24.05
C ARG A 154 -44.74 -21.83 -22.76
N GLY A 155 -44.80 -21.17 -21.59
CA GLY A 155 -45.35 -21.74 -20.34
C GLY A 155 -44.78 -21.18 -19.01
N PRO A 156 -45.60 -20.71 -18.02
CA PRO A 156 -45.11 -19.95 -16.85
C PRO A 156 -45.24 -20.63 -15.46
N ARG A 157 -44.58 -19.99 -14.47
CA ARG A 157 -44.76 -19.97 -12.99
C ARG A 157 -43.86 -20.87 -12.12
N GLY A 158 -43.30 -20.25 -11.07
CA GLY A 158 -42.75 -20.92 -9.88
C GLY A 158 -41.80 -20.00 -9.11
N GLY A 159 -42.30 -19.31 -8.09
CA GLY A 159 -41.46 -18.50 -7.18
C GLY A 159 -40.79 -19.35 -6.11
N VAL A 160 -39.61 -18.96 -5.66
CA VAL A 160 -39.02 -19.42 -4.38
C VAL A 160 -38.34 -18.25 -3.69
N SER A 161 -38.69 -18.11 -2.42
CA SER A 161 -38.07 -17.26 -1.42
C SER A 161 -36.91 -18.03 -0.78
N GLU A 162 -35.72 -17.43 -0.66
CA GLU A 162 -34.61 -18.04 0.07
C GLU A 162 -34.02 -17.04 1.07
N LYS A 163 -33.83 -17.54 2.28
CA LYS A 163 -33.83 -16.82 3.55
C LYS A 163 -32.49 -16.15 3.85
N ARG A 164 -32.59 -15.03 4.57
CA ARG A 164 -31.53 -14.43 5.38
C ARG A 164 -30.93 -15.46 6.35
N SER A 165 -29.63 -15.68 6.28
CA SER A 165 -28.83 -16.21 7.38
C SER A 165 -28.02 -15.07 8.01
N ARG A 166 -28.54 -14.53 9.13
CA ARG A 166 -27.78 -13.71 10.08
C ARG A 166 -26.76 -14.62 10.76
N GLY A 167 -25.53 -14.60 10.26
CA GLY A 167 -24.39 -15.25 10.90
C GLY A 167 -24.08 -14.60 12.25
N GLU A 168 -24.28 -15.40 13.29
CA GLU A 168 -23.98 -15.19 14.69
C GLU A 168 -22.51 -14.79 14.89
N ARG A 169 -22.28 -13.55 15.35
CA ARG A 169 -20.92 -13.09 15.67
C ARG A 169 -20.52 -13.64 17.03
N ALA A 170 -19.76 -14.74 17.01
CA ALA A 170 -19.01 -15.19 18.17
C ALA A 170 -18.21 -14.00 18.74
N ARG A 171 -18.48 -13.68 20.01
CA ARG A 171 -17.75 -12.67 20.78
C ARG A 171 -16.34 -13.21 21.04
N ARG A 172 -15.44 -13.09 20.04
CA ARG A 172 -14.03 -13.42 20.23
C ARG A 172 -13.44 -12.42 21.22
N ALA A 173 -12.83 -12.93 22.29
CA ALA A 173 -12.12 -12.13 23.26
C ALA A 173 -11.10 -11.23 22.54
N PHE A 174 -11.22 -9.92 22.73
CA PHE A 174 -10.34 -8.96 22.07
C PHE A 174 -8.96 -9.02 22.71
N PRO A 175 -7.86 -9.18 21.95
CA PRO A 175 -6.53 -9.25 22.54
C PRO A 175 -6.21 -7.96 23.31
N ARG A 176 -5.60 -8.09 24.49
CA ARG A 176 -5.14 -6.92 25.28
C ARG A 176 -4.02 -6.21 24.52
N LYS A 177 -4.04 -4.86 24.49
CA LYS A 177 -2.95 -4.07 23.89
C LYS A 177 -1.64 -4.41 24.58
N ARG A 178 -0.73 -5.10 23.89
CA ARG A 178 0.68 -5.13 24.31
C ARG A 178 1.27 -3.74 24.06
N PRO A 179 2.03 -3.15 25.01
CA PRO A 179 2.69 -1.88 24.78
C PRO A 179 3.61 -1.94 23.54
N PRO A 180 3.85 -0.80 22.86
CA PRO A 180 4.69 -0.76 21.66
C PRO A 180 6.19 -1.02 21.92
N TRP A 181 6.63 -1.00 23.18
CA TRP A 181 8.02 -1.23 23.58
C TRP A 181 8.11 -2.47 24.49
N PRO A 182 9.17 -3.30 24.42
CA PRO A 182 9.45 -4.28 25.46
C PRO A 182 9.78 -3.53 26.77
N SER A 183 9.14 -3.92 27.87
CA SER A 183 9.22 -3.30 29.21
C SER A 183 10.62 -3.35 29.87
N SER A 184 11.67 -3.74 29.14
CA SER A 184 12.98 -4.08 29.69
C SER A 184 14.18 -3.36 29.06
N ARG A 185 13.98 -2.27 28.30
CA ARG A 185 15.12 -1.54 27.68
C ARG A 185 15.14 -0.03 27.95
N LEU A 186 14.94 0.34 29.21
CA LEU A 186 15.30 1.66 29.75
C LEU A 186 16.00 1.48 31.11
N THR A 187 17.15 0.82 31.14
CA THR A 187 18.14 1.05 32.20
C THR A 187 19.55 1.11 31.60
N ARG A 188 20.26 2.18 31.99
CA ARG A 188 21.69 2.51 31.79
C ARG A 188 22.08 3.36 30.58
N SER A 189 21.93 4.68 30.82
CA SER A 189 22.81 5.83 30.55
C SER A 189 24.33 5.54 30.45
N PRO A 190 25.20 6.58 30.40
CA PRO A 190 25.37 7.64 29.40
C PRO A 190 26.75 7.49 28.73
N CYS A 191 26.92 7.96 27.48
CA CYS A 191 28.23 7.94 26.82
C CYS A 191 29.13 9.05 27.43
N SER A 192 29.90 8.70 28.47
CA SER A 192 31.01 9.51 28.98
C SER A 192 32.34 9.02 28.37
N ARG A 193 32.98 9.95 27.65
CA ARG A 193 34.42 10.13 27.39
C ARG A 193 35.34 8.90 27.35
N ARG A 194 36.13 8.81 26.28
CA ARG A 194 37.61 8.77 26.36
C ARG A 194 38.26 9.18 25.04
N ARG A 195 39.10 10.23 25.10
CA ARG A 195 40.23 10.46 24.18
C ARG A 195 41.27 9.35 24.38
N PRO A 196 42.20 9.21 23.44
CA PRO A 196 43.61 9.18 23.84
C PRO A 196 44.45 10.24 23.09
N SER A 197 45.43 10.75 23.82
CA SER A 197 46.54 11.57 23.34
C SER A 197 47.62 10.70 22.69
N THR A 198 48.34 11.29 21.73
CA THR A 198 49.75 11.06 21.35
C THR A 198 50.19 9.68 20.87
N MET A 199 50.66 9.62 19.62
CA MET A 199 52.10 9.62 19.31
C MET A 199 52.37 10.67 18.22
#